data_AF-A0A8T4IJU2-F1
#
_entry.id   AF-A0A8T4IJU2-F1
#
_cell.length_a   1.000
_cell.length_b   1.000
_cell.length_c   1.000
_cell.angle_alpha   90.00
_cell.angle_beta   90.00
_cell.angle_gamma   90.00
#
_symmetry.space_group_name_H-M   'P 1'
#
loop_
_entity.id
_entity.type
_entity.pdbx_description
1 polymer ?
#
loop_
_entity_poly.entity_id
_entity_poly.type
_entity_poly.pdbx_seq_one_letter_code
_entity_poly.pdbx_strand_id
1 'polypeptide(L)'
;MGRTDLRSGRLRKAAVGCLGVLLVGMAATPAHAESVRSQQWHLDAMHAEEMWKTSKGEGVTVAVIDSGVDASVPDLRGQVLKGEDMTDRSGDAQDDLRGHGTSMAALIAGTGKSSEGQGAYGLAPAAKILPIRLEDSTQDSKNQAEAEKNFPKKVAPAIRRAADSEAKIINISLGSEGTSKELTAAVKYALSKDKLVFAAVGNEGDVMNPVGYPAATPGVIGVGAIGKDSKVTKESVTGEQVDLVAPGKDMVAACTEGSGVCTSHGTSDATAIASASAALIWSKHPDWTANQVTRVLVSTAGGAQSGKERTDEGGYGAVRPRIALAEPGDPGDPKTNPLPGPYYEGDKSGGAEKENGKGSGADQAAAASGGDGGTSTGQWVGYGVGGV
;
A
#
# COMPACT_ATOMS: atom_id res chain seq x y z
N MET A 1 105.40 6.52 -6.05
CA MET A 1 104.82 6.07 -7.34
C MET A 1 104.94 4.56 -7.45
N GLY A 2 103.93 3.87 -7.98
CA GLY A 2 104.10 2.57 -8.62
C GLY A 2 103.68 1.34 -7.83
N ARG A 3 102.48 0.84 -8.15
CA ARG A 3 101.88 -0.46 -7.78
C ARG A 3 102.77 -1.64 -8.15
N THR A 4 102.66 -2.77 -7.43
CA THR A 4 101.97 -3.97 -7.96
C THR A 4 101.67 -5.02 -6.88
N ASP A 5 100.55 -5.68 -7.12
CA ASP A 5 99.80 -6.65 -6.31
C ASP A 5 100.51 -7.95 -5.98
N LEU A 6 100.03 -8.63 -4.93
CA LEU A 6 99.91 -10.09 -4.82
C LEU A 6 99.14 -10.43 -3.54
N ARG A 7 97.88 -10.86 -3.67
CA ARG A 7 97.18 -11.62 -2.61
C ARG A 7 96.36 -12.77 -3.21
N SER A 8 96.99 -13.95 -3.22
CA SER A 8 96.32 -15.23 -2.99
C SER A 8 95.73 -15.21 -1.57
N GLY A 9 94.55 -15.74 -1.25
CA GLY A 9 93.86 -16.91 -1.75
C GLY A 9 93.52 -17.75 -0.52
N ARG A 10 92.23 -18.00 -0.27
CA ARG A 10 91.67 -19.30 0.20
C ARG A 10 90.22 -19.14 0.64
N LEU A 11 89.40 -19.94 -0.02
CA LEU A 11 87.99 -20.19 0.24
C LEU A 11 87.73 -20.63 1.69
N ARG A 12 86.66 -20.09 2.28
CA ARG A 12 85.83 -20.83 3.25
C ARG A 12 84.39 -20.75 2.79
N LYS A 13 83.83 -21.94 2.57
CA LYS A 13 82.46 -22.22 2.16
C LYS A 13 81.50 -21.71 3.26
N ALA A 14 80.50 -20.92 2.89
CA ALA A 14 79.30 -20.71 3.70
C ALA A 14 78.09 -21.10 2.84
N ALA A 15 77.39 -22.13 3.29
CA ALA A 15 76.15 -22.60 2.70
C ALA A 15 75.05 -21.56 2.95
N VAL A 16 74.47 -21.02 1.89
CA VAL A 16 73.24 -20.22 1.96
C VAL A 16 72.09 -21.16 1.60
N GLY A 17 71.31 -21.54 2.61
CA GLY A 17 70.05 -22.25 2.42
C GLY A 17 69.08 -21.36 1.67
N CYS A 18 68.60 -21.82 0.51
CA CYS A 18 67.50 -21.19 -0.19
C CYS A 18 66.22 -21.44 0.62
N LEU A 19 65.79 -20.44 1.39
CA LEU A 19 64.44 -20.42 1.96
C LEU A 19 63.47 -20.12 0.81
N GLY A 20 62.97 -21.17 0.16
CA GLY A 20 61.87 -21.06 -0.79
C GLY A 20 60.62 -20.62 -0.05
N VAL A 21 60.25 -19.35 -0.19
CA VAL A 21 58.93 -18.86 0.22
C VAL A 21 57.91 -19.46 -0.74
N LEU A 22 57.25 -20.54 -0.32
CA LEU A 22 56.01 -21.00 -0.92
C LEU A 22 54.95 -19.93 -0.66
N LEU A 23 54.79 -19.00 -1.60
CA LEU A 23 53.58 -18.21 -1.72
C LEU A 23 52.45 -19.17 -2.12
N VAL A 24 51.79 -19.75 -1.12
CA VAL A 24 50.47 -20.35 -1.31
C VAL A 24 49.56 -19.21 -1.71
N GLY A 25 49.30 -19.08 -3.01
CA GLY A 25 48.26 -18.23 -3.53
C GLY A 25 46.92 -18.74 -3.00
N MET A 26 46.52 -18.25 -1.83
CA MET A 26 45.11 -18.24 -1.48
C MET A 26 44.44 -17.39 -2.55
N ALA A 27 43.82 -18.04 -3.53
CA ALA A 27 42.83 -17.41 -4.36
C ALA A 27 41.76 -16.92 -3.38
N ALA A 28 41.81 -15.63 -3.03
CA ALA A 28 40.71 -14.98 -2.35
C ALA A 28 39.53 -15.15 -3.29
N THR A 29 38.59 -16.04 -2.93
CA THR A 29 37.27 -16.01 -3.54
C THR A 29 36.78 -14.57 -3.37
N PRO A 30 36.46 -13.86 -4.45
CA PRO A 30 35.96 -12.50 -4.31
C PRO A 30 34.77 -12.57 -3.36
N ALA A 31 34.87 -11.86 -2.24
CA ALA A 31 33.72 -11.64 -1.37
C ALA A 31 32.75 -10.81 -2.21
N HIS A 32 31.76 -11.45 -2.83
CA HIS A 32 30.67 -10.75 -3.46
C HIS A 32 29.93 -10.03 -2.33
N ALA A 33 30.09 -8.72 -2.23
CA ALA A 33 29.25 -7.91 -1.37
C ALA A 33 27.80 -8.16 -1.78
N GLU A 34 26.98 -8.56 -0.82
CA GLU A 34 25.55 -8.81 -1.03
C GLU A 34 24.91 -7.53 -1.60
N SER A 35 24.16 -7.65 -2.70
CA SER A 35 23.51 -6.48 -3.30
C SER A 35 22.36 -6.01 -2.43
N VAL A 36 21.91 -4.77 -2.63
CA VAL A 36 20.70 -4.30 -1.93
C VAL A 36 19.51 -5.14 -2.39
N ARG A 37 19.42 -5.42 -3.70
CA ARG A 37 18.37 -6.27 -4.27
C ARG A 37 18.28 -7.64 -3.63
N SER A 38 19.39 -8.32 -3.31
CA SER A 38 19.34 -9.65 -2.68
C SER A 38 18.84 -9.65 -1.23
N GLN A 39 18.81 -8.49 -0.58
CA GLN A 39 18.24 -8.34 0.77
C GLN A 39 16.71 -8.11 0.74
N GLN A 40 16.15 -7.80 -0.43
CA GLN A 40 14.72 -7.47 -0.61
C GLN A 40 13.84 -8.72 -0.74
N TRP A 41 13.70 -9.45 0.36
CA TRP A 41 12.95 -10.72 0.42
C TRP A 41 11.53 -10.65 -0.20
N HIS A 42 10.86 -9.51 -0.06
CA HIS A 42 9.50 -9.32 -0.52
C HIS A 42 9.41 -9.41 -2.05
N LEU A 43 10.43 -8.94 -2.78
CA LEU A 43 10.50 -9.06 -4.23
C LEU A 43 10.70 -10.52 -4.67
N ASP A 44 11.43 -11.30 -3.89
CA ASP A 44 11.60 -12.74 -4.16
C ASP A 44 10.31 -13.50 -3.88
N ALA A 45 9.68 -13.25 -2.73
CA ALA A 45 8.41 -13.87 -2.35
C ALA A 45 7.27 -13.55 -3.35
N MET A 46 7.29 -12.36 -3.96
CA MET A 46 6.34 -11.97 -5.00
C MET A 46 6.74 -12.43 -6.41
N HIS A 47 7.97 -12.90 -6.60
CA HIS A 47 8.58 -13.22 -7.90
C HIS A 47 8.62 -12.00 -8.84
N ALA A 48 9.15 -10.89 -8.35
CA ALA A 48 9.20 -9.61 -9.06
C ALA A 48 9.88 -9.71 -10.44
N GLU A 49 10.97 -10.45 -10.56
CA GLU A 49 11.69 -10.62 -11.84
C GLU A 49 10.86 -11.33 -12.92
N GLU A 50 9.97 -12.24 -12.53
CA GLU A 50 9.02 -12.87 -13.45
C GLU A 50 7.93 -11.87 -13.86
N MET A 51 7.38 -11.13 -12.90
CA MET A 51 6.35 -10.12 -13.15
C MET A 51 6.85 -8.99 -14.06
N TRP A 52 8.09 -8.53 -13.88
CA TRP A 52 8.71 -7.46 -14.66
C TRP A 52 8.93 -7.80 -16.14
N LYS A 53 8.80 -9.07 -16.54
CA LYS A 53 8.74 -9.46 -17.96
C LYS A 53 7.41 -9.10 -18.60
N THR A 54 6.37 -8.90 -17.78
CA THR A 54 4.99 -8.61 -18.20
C THR A 54 4.60 -7.15 -17.97
N SER A 55 4.96 -6.58 -16.82
CA SER A 55 4.67 -5.20 -16.45
C SER A 55 5.68 -4.71 -15.41
N LYS A 56 6.11 -3.46 -15.50
CA LYS A 56 6.90 -2.76 -14.46
C LYS A 56 6.18 -1.52 -13.92
N GLY A 57 4.92 -1.32 -14.27
CA GLY A 57 4.12 -0.16 -13.86
C GLY A 57 4.21 1.04 -14.81
N GLU A 58 4.68 0.84 -16.05
CA GLU A 58 4.76 1.88 -17.08
C GLU A 58 3.44 2.63 -17.27
N GLY A 59 3.50 3.96 -17.41
CA GLY A 59 2.31 4.78 -17.68
C GLY A 59 1.36 4.95 -16.50
N VAL A 60 1.70 4.43 -15.31
CA VAL A 60 0.95 4.64 -14.08
C VAL A 60 1.68 5.61 -13.17
N THR A 61 0.97 6.64 -12.71
CA THR A 61 1.45 7.56 -11.67
C THR A 61 0.76 7.23 -10.34
N VAL A 62 1.56 7.12 -9.29
CA VAL A 62 1.12 6.93 -7.89
C VAL A 62 1.37 8.23 -7.13
N ALA A 63 0.31 8.85 -6.63
CA ALA A 63 0.41 9.97 -5.70
C ALA A 63 0.80 9.43 -4.32
N VAL A 64 1.87 9.95 -3.75
CA VAL A 64 2.35 9.59 -2.40
C VAL A 64 2.07 10.77 -1.48
N ILE A 65 1.00 10.66 -0.68
CA ILE A 65 0.64 11.66 0.33
C ILE A 65 1.41 11.32 1.61
N ASP A 66 2.53 12.02 1.84
CA ASP A 66 3.50 11.67 2.90
C ASP A 66 4.40 12.87 3.24
N SER A 67 5.57 12.67 3.86
CA SER A 67 6.51 13.69 4.32
C SER A 67 7.31 14.42 3.23
N GLY A 68 7.05 14.12 1.95
CA GLY A 68 7.83 14.53 0.78
C GLY A 68 8.54 13.34 0.15
N VAL A 69 9.21 13.53 -1.00
CA VAL A 69 10.02 12.48 -1.65
C VAL A 69 11.30 13.04 -2.23
N ASP A 70 12.45 12.67 -1.65
CA ASP A 70 13.77 13.10 -2.15
C ASP A 70 14.09 12.45 -3.52
N ALA A 71 13.92 13.22 -4.57
CA ALA A 71 14.19 12.80 -5.95
C ALA A 71 15.69 12.61 -6.25
N SER A 72 16.59 13.08 -5.37
CA SER A 72 18.04 12.97 -5.54
C SER A 72 18.56 11.57 -5.18
N VAL A 73 17.79 10.80 -4.40
CA VAL A 73 18.08 9.39 -4.05
C VAL A 73 18.38 8.61 -5.34
N PRO A 74 19.57 7.98 -5.46
CA PRO A 74 20.03 7.40 -6.72
C PRO A 74 19.04 6.43 -7.37
N ASP A 75 18.39 5.58 -6.55
CA ASP A 75 17.42 4.62 -7.05
C ASP A 75 16.06 5.23 -7.42
N LEU A 76 15.76 6.48 -7.07
CA LEU A 76 14.53 7.19 -7.46
C LEU A 76 14.71 8.16 -8.63
N ARG A 77 15.94 8.29 -9.16
CA ARG A 77 16.24 9.25 -10.23
C ARG A 77 15.35 9.03 -11.46
N GLY A 78 14.66 10.11 -11.84
CA GLY A 78 13.74 10.12 -12.98
C GLY A 78 12.36 9.52 -12.68
N GLN A 79 12.09 9.04 -11.47
CA GLN A 79 10.81 8.45 -11.08
C GLN A 79 9.89 9.44 -10.36
N VAL A 80 10.47 10.43 -9.69
CA VAL A 80 9.74 11.44 -8.92
C VAL A 80 9.39 12.63 -9.80
N LEU A 81 8.10 12.91 -9.93
CA LEU A 81 7.56 14.06 -10.64
C LEU A 81 7.62 15.32 -9.78
N LYS A 82 7.34 16.47 -10.39
CA LYS A 82 7.07 17.69 -9.62
C LYS A 82 5.73 17.52 -8.90
N GLY A 83 5.76 17.60 -7.57
CA GLY A 83 4.59 17.46 -6.72
C GLY A 83 4.03 18.77 -6.18
N GLU A 84 3.17 18.64 -5.15
CA GLU A 84 2.61 19.77 -4.41
C GLU A 84 3.08 19.72 -2.95
N ASP A 85 3.60 20.84 -2.46
CA ASP A 85 3.91 21.03 -1.05
C ASP A 85 2.70 21.68 -0.38
N MET A 86 2.12 21.00 0.60
CA MET A 86 0.97 21.48 1.37
C MET A 86 1.35 21.81 2.82
N THR A 87 2.64 21.99 3.08
CA THR A 87 3.18 22.48 4.36
C THR A 87 3.31 24.00 4.33
N ASP A 88 3.39 24.62 5.50
CA ASP A 88 3.75 26.05 5.62
C ASP A 88 5.28 26.26 5.67
N ARG A 89 6.08 25.23 5.34
CA ARG A 89 7.53 25.23 5.45
C ARG A 89 8.19 25.66 4.13
N SER A 90 9.44 26.12 4.20
CA SER A 90 10.23 26.37 3.00
C SER A 90 10.57 25.04 2.30
N GLY A 91 10.47 25.03 0.98
CA GLY A 91 10.83 23.89 0.15
C GLY A 91 9.80 23.60 -0.92
N ASP A 92 9.86 22.38 -1.46
CA ASP A 92 8.84 21.81 -2.32
C ASP A 92 8.52 20.35 -1.95
N ALA A 93 7.69 19.70 -2.75
CA ALA A 93 7.23 18.33 -2.49
C ALA A 93 8.35 17.28 -2.52
N GLN A 94 9.52 17.61 -3.06
CA GLN A 94 10.68 16.74 -3.10
C GLN A 94 11.60 16.90 -1.88
N ASP A 95 11.31 17.85 -0.98
CA ASP A 95 12.04 18.02 0.27
C ASP A 95 11.49 17.08 1.36
N ASP A 96 12.10 15.91 1.53
CA ASP A 96 11.71 14.95 2.56
C ASP A 96 12.65 14.97 3.78
N LEU A 97 12.30 15.80 4.77
CA LEU A 97 13.10 15.94 5.99
C LEU A 97 12.93 14.76 6.97
N ARG A 98 11.89 13.95 6.81
CA ARG A 98 11.61 12.79 7.67
C ARG A 98 12.14 11.49 7.03
N GLY A 99 12.21 11.42 5.71
CA GLY A 99 12.65 10.24 4.96
C GLY A 99 11.57 9.16 4.75
N HIS A 100 10.40 9.30 5.38
CA HIS A 100 9.34 8.29 5.33
C HIS A 100 8.72 8.20 3.92
N GLY A 101 8.30 9.33 3.35
CA GLY A 101 7.73 9.36 2.00
C GLY A 101 8.72 8.90 0.92
N THR A 102 10.01 9.22 1.08
CA THR A 102 11.08 8.71 0.21
C THR A 102 11.19 7.19 0.28
N SER A 103 11.11 6.61 1.48
CA SER A 103 11.15 5.15 1.67
C SER A 103 9.93 4.47 1.02
N MET A 104 8.73 5.08 1.14
CA MET A 104 7.51 4.61 0.48
C MET A 104 7.63 4.66 -1.05
N ALA A 105 8.12 5.78 -1.58
CA ALA A 105 8.39 5.96 -3.00
C ALA A 105 9.41 4.93 -3.51
N ALA A 106 10.45 4.62 -2.74
CA ALA A 106 11.46 3.62 -3.10
C ALA A 106 10.88 2.20 -3.15
N LEU A 107 10.03 1.82 -2.17
CA LEU A 107 9.31 0.54 -2.20
C LEU A 107 8.36 0.43 -3.40
N ILE A 108 7.78 1.55 -3.84
CA ILE A 108 6.89 1.58 -5.01
C ILE A 108 7.69 1.52 -6.32
N ALA A 109 8.62 2.45 -6.53
CA ALA A 109 9.17 2.77 -7.85
C ALA A 109 10.70 2.87 -7.90
N GLY A 110 11.42 2.36 -6.88
CA GLY A 110 12.87 2.25 -6.90
C GLY A 110 13.36 1.55 -8.17
N THR A 111 14.27 2.17 -8.90
CA THR A 111 14.74 1.69 -10.20
C THR A 111 15.79 0.59 -10.08
N GLY A 112 16.43 0.47 -8.91
CA GLY A 112 17.55 -0.42 -8.65
C GLY A 112 18.80 -0.17 -9.49
N LYS A 113 18.82 0.93 -10.25
CA LYS A 113 19.91 1.28 -11.19
C LYS A 113 21.14 1.84 -10.49
N SER A 114 21.05 2.19 -9.21
CA SER A 114 22.24 2.54 -8.44
C SER A 114 23.20 1.35 -8.35
N SER A 115 24.47 1.63 -8.06
CA SER A 115 25.50 0.59 -7.88
C SER A 115 25.53 -0.45 -9.02
N GLU A 116 25.52 0.03 -10.27
CA GLU A 116 25.58 -0.81 -11.47
C GLU A 116 24.42 -1.83 -11.60
N GLY A 117 23.22 -1.44 -11.16
CA GLY A 117 22.03 -2.30 -11.20
C GLY A 117 21.83 -3.18 -9.97
N GLN A 118 22.64 -2.97 -8.92
CA GLN A 118 22.61 -3.69 -7.64
C GLN A 118 21.92 -2.89 -6.52
N GLY A 119 21.25 -1.78 -6.88
CA GLY A 119 20.53 -0.90 -5.96
C GLY A 119 19.22 -1.48 -5.44
N ALA A 120 18.46 -0.63 -4.73
CA ALA A 120 17.13 -0.98 -4.23
C ALA A 120 16.08 -0.86 -5.33
N TYR A 121 15.35 -1.95 -5.57
CA TYR A 121 14.22 -1.95 -6.48
C TYR A 121 12.91 -1.72 -5.73
N GLY A 122 12.00 -0.95 -6.31
CA GLY A 122 10.60 -0.96 -5.94
C GLY A 122 9.85 -2.04 -6.72
N LEU A 123 8.65 -2.39 -6.29
CA LEU A 123 7.86 -3.44 -6.93
C LEU A 123 7.37 -3.04 -8.33
N ALA A 124 7.11 -1.75 -8.58
CA ALA A 124 6.71 -1.18 -9.87
C ALA A 124 7.76 -0.16 -10.37
N PRO A 125 8.97 -0.61 -10.76
CA PRO A 125 10.13 0.24 -10.98
C PRO A 125 10.04 1.16 -12.21
N ALA A 126 8.96 1.11 -12.98
CA ALA A 126 8.68 2.02 -14.10
C ALA A 126 7.45 2.92 -13.87
N ALA A 127 6.77 2.82 -12.73
CA ALA A 127 5.73 3.76 -12.31
C ALA A 127 6.33 5.13 -11.99
N LYS A 128 5.52 6.20 -12.04
CA LYS A 128 5.93 7.54 -11.59
C LYS A 128 5.37 7.84 -10.21
N ILE A 129 6.12 8.62 -9.43
CA ILE A 129 5.73 9.08 -8.11
C ILE A 129 5.36 10.56 -8.19
N LEU A 130 4.14 10.90 -7.80
CA LEU A 130 3.71 12.28 -7.59
C LEU A 130 3.71 12.58 -6.09
N PRO A 131 4.73 13.28 -5.55
CA PRO A 131 4.74 13.58 -4.12
C PRO A 131 3.69 14.64 -3.77
N ILE A 132 2.97 14.42 -2.68
CA ILE A 132 2.14 15.44 -2.04
C ILE A 132 2.60 15.51 -0.59
N ARG A 133 3.36 16.57 -0.29
CA ARG A 133 4.04 16.72 0.99
C ARG A 133 3.10 17.28 2.03
N LEU A 134 3.00 16.59 3.16
CA LEU A 134 2.27 16.99 4.34
C LEU A 134 3.20 17.20 5.53
N GLU A 135 2.76 18.05 6.44
CA GLU A 135 3.35 18.19 7.76
C GLU A 135 3.07 16.96 8.60
N ASP A 136 4.05 16.58 9.42
CA ASP A 136 3.89 15.50 10.37
C ASP A 136 3.00 15.98 11.52
N SER A 137 1.72 15.58 11.49
CA SER A 137 0.75 15.97 12.51
C SER A 137 1.17 15.58 13.92
N THR A 138 2.00 14.54 14.10
CA THR A 138 2.45 14.11 15.44
C THR A 138 3.58 14.98 15.97
N GLN A 139 4.48 15.45 15.11
CA GLN A 139 5.60 16.32 15.49
C GLN A 139 5.19 17.80 15.60
N ASP A 140 4.19 18.22 14.81
CA ASP A 140 3.77 19.62 14.73
C ASP A 140 2.60 19.98 15.66
N SER A 141 2.02 18.99 16.36
CA SER A 141 0.90 19.21 17.30
C SER A 141 1.38 19.26 18.75
N LYS A 142 0.69 20.04 19.59
CA LYS A 142 1.06 20.16 21.01
C LYS A 142 0.77 18.89 21.82
N ASN A 143 -0.18 18.08 21.34
CA ASN A 143 -0.56 16.80 21.91
C ASN A 143 -1.30 15.95 20.86
N GLN A 144 -1.54 14.68 21.21
CA GLN A 144 -2.21 13.70 20.36
C GLN A 144 -3.63 14.12 19.95
N ALA A 145 -4.43 14.67 20.86
CA ALA A 145 -5.80 15.10 20.55
C ALA A 145 -5.84 16.24 19.50
N GLU A 146 -4.85 17.13 19.52
CA GLU A 146 -4.69 18.15 18.48
C GLU A 146 -4.25 17.53 17.15
N ALA A 147 -3.33 16.57 17.16
CA ALA A 147 -2.90 15.84 15.98
C ALA A 147 -4.08 15.15 15.30
N GLU A 148 -4.87 14.39 16.04
CA GLU A 148 -6.07 13.68 15.56
C GLU A 148 -7.12 14.64 15.01
N LYS A 149 -7.35 15.78 15.67
CA LYS A 149 -8.31 16.80 15.20
C LYS A 149 -7.87 17.47 13.90
N ASN A 150 -6.57 17.63 13.69
CA ASN A 150 -6.02 18.33 12.55
C ASN A 150 -5.70 17.40 11.37
N PHE A 151 -5.46 16.12 11.63
CA PHE A 151 -5.16 15.12 10.61
C PHE A 151 -6.17 15.10 9.44
N PRO A 152 -7.49 14.95 9.65
CA PRO A 152 -8.43 14.94 8.53
C PRO A 152 -8.48 16.28 7.77
N LYS A 153 -8.16 17.41 8.42
CA LYS A 153 -8.09 18.73 7.77
C LYS A 153 -6.89 18.87 6.84
N LYS A 154 -5.80 18.14 7.11
CA LYS A 154 -4.60 18.09 6.27
C LYS A 154 -4.75 17.05 5.16
N VAL A 155 -5.25 15.86 5.47
CA VAL A 155 -5.33 14.74 4.51
C VAL A 155 -6.46 14.92 3.50
N ALA A 156 -7.63 15.44 3.90
CA ALA A 156 -8.75 15.63 2.97
C ALA A 156 -8.40 16.51 1.74
N PRO A 157 -7.81 17.71 1.89
CA PRO A 157 -7.42 18.51 0.72
C PRO A 157 -6.31 17.84 -0.09
N ALA A 158 -5.36 17.12 0.53
CA ALA A 158 -4.32 16.36 -0.18
C ALA A 158 -4.90 15.25 -1.07
N ILE A 159 -5.91 14.52 -0.58
CA ILE A 159 -6.64 13.53 -1.40
C ILE A 159 -7.29 14.20 -2.60
N ARG A 160 -7.89 15.39 -2.43
CA ARG A 160 -8.48 16.13 -3.56
C ARG A 160 -7.43 16.58 -4.57
N ARG A 161 -6.26 17.05 -4.11
CA ARG A 161 -5.12 17.40 -4.99
C ARG A 161 -4.64 16.20 -5.79
N ALA A 162 -4.46 15.05 -5.15
CA ALA A 162 -4.13 13.81 -5.83
C ALA A 162 -5.22 13.41 -6.85
N ALA A 163 -6.50 13.57 -6.50
CA ALA A 163 -7.62 13.25 -7.38
C ALA A 163 -7.70 14.15 -8.63
N ASP A 164 -7.31 15.41 -8.51
CA ASP A 164 -7.26 16.37 -9.62
C ASP A 164 -6.01 16.21 -10.50
N SER A 165 -5.06 15.38 -10.08
CA SER A 165 -3.84 15.09 -10.82
C SER A 165 -4.00 13.93 -11.82
N GLU A 166 -2.93 13.65 -12.57
CA GLU A 166 -2.82 12.49 -13.46
C GLU A 166 -2.63 11.16 -12.73
N ALA A 167 -2.34 11.17 -11.41
CA ALA A 167 -2.15 9.95 -10.63
C ALA A 167 -3.37 9.05 -10.72
N LYS A 168 -3.20 7.75 -10.96
CA LYS A 168 -4.29 6.76 -10.95
C LYS A 168 -4.50 6.18 -9.55
N ILE A 169 -3.44 6.16 -8.76
CA ILE A 169 -3.38 5.53 -7.43
C ILE A 169 -2.94 6.58 -6.42
N ILE A 170 -3.57 6.59 -5.25
CA ILE A 170 -3.24 7.44 -4.11
C ILE A 170 -2.78 6.52 -2.98
N ASN A 171 -1.52 6.64 -2.58
CA ASN A 171 -0.92 5.95 -1.45
C ASN A 171 -0.88 6.89 -0.24
N ILE A 172 -1.51 6.48 0.86
CA ILE A 172 -1.54 7.23 2.12
C ILE A 172 -0.95 6.35 3.22
N SER A 173 0.36 6.48 3.45
CA SER A 173 1.06 5.72 4.49
C SER A 173 1.00 6.43 5.86
N LEU A 174 -0.14 7.07 6.13
CA LEU A 174 -0.42 7.88 7.32
C LEU A 174 -1.79 7.51 7.88
N GLY A 175 -1.95 7.58 9.20
CA GLY A 175 -3.23 7.34 9.85
C GLY A 175 -3.36 8.02 11.20
N SER A 176 -4.59 8.25 11.63
CA SER A 176 -4.93 8.65 13.00
C SER A 176 -6.34 8.18 13.35
N GLU A 177 -6.75 8.29 14.62
CA GLU A 177 -8.13 8.04 15.04
C GLU A 177 -9.13 9.13 14.56
N GLY A 178 -8.60 10.26 14.08
CA GLY A 178 -9.39 11.41 13.64
C GLY A 178 -10.08 11.20 12.29
N THR A 179 -11.40 11.38 12.26
CA THR A 179 -12.21 11.37 11.03
C THR A 179 -13.02 12.65 10.86
N SER A 180 -13.50 12.92 9.65
CA SER A 180 -14.41 14.02 9.38
C SER A 180 -15.28 13.78 8.14
N LYS A 181 -16.36 14.56 8.02
CA LYS A 181 -17.21 14.54 6.81
C LYS A 181 -16.44 14.98 5.57
N GLU A 182 -15.50 15.90 5.74
CA GLU A 182 -14.63 16.41 4.68
C GLU A 182 -13.66 15.34 4.19
N LEU A 183 -13.11 14.51 5.09
CA LEU A 183 -12.28 13.36 4.71
C LEU A 183 -13.08 12.35 3.88
N THR A 184 -14.28 12.00 4.35
CA THR A 184 -15.20 11.11 3.62
C THR A 184 -15.56 11.69 2.24
N ALA A 185 -15.85 12.99 2.16
CA ALA A 185 -16.17 13.66 0.91
C ALA A 185 -14.97 13.74 -0.04
N ALA A 186 -13.74 13.87 0.47
CA ALA A 186 -12.52 13.85 -0.32
C ALA A 186 -12.26 12.46 -0.93
N VAL A 187 -12.43 11.39 -0.14
CA VAL A 187 -12.35 10.01 -0.66
C VAL A 187 -13.41 9.77 -1.73
N LYS A 188 -14.68 10.11 -1.46
CA LYS A 188 -15.75 10.00 -2.46
C LYS A 188 -15.42 10.77 -3.75
N TYR A 189 -14.81 11.95 -3.63
CA TYR A 189 -14.36 12.74 -4.77
C TYR A 189 -13.26 12.03 -5.58
N ALA A 190 -12.25 11.46 -4.91
CA ALA A 190 -11.21 10.67 -5.57
C ALA A 190 -11.79 9.46 -6.32
N LEU A 191 -12.70 8.72 -5.70
CA LEU A 191 -13.38 7.59 -6.33
C LEU A 191 -14.21 8.01 -7.55
N SER A 192 -14.89 9.17 -7.48
CA SER A 192 -15.64 9.73 -8.62
C SER A 192 -14.76 10.13 -9.81
N LYS A 193 -13.43 10.25 -9.57
CA LYS A 193 -12.41 10.55 -10.58
C LYS A 193 -11.66 9.28 -11.02
N ASP A 194 -12.22 8.11 -10.72
CA ASP A 194 -11.66 6.80 -11.04
C ASP A 194 -10.24 6.61 -10.48
N LYS A 195 -10.05 7.01 -9.21
CA LYS A 195 -8.78 6.85 -8.49
C LYS A 195 -8.88 5.69 -7.50
N LEU A 196 -7.81 4.92 -7.36
CA LEU A 196 -7.63 4.01 -6.24
C LEU A 196 -7.06 4.76 -5.05
N VAL A 197 -7.58 4.50 -3.84
CA VAL A 197 -7.06 5.07 -2.60
C VAL A 197 -6.67 3.93 -1.68
N PHE A 198 -5.38 3.82 -1.37
CA PHE A 198 -4.83 2.87 -0.41
C PHE A 198 -4.38 3.62 0.85
N ALA A 199 -4.66 3.05 2.02
CA ALA A 199 -4.18 3.61 3.27
C ALA A 199 -3.73 2.55 4.27
N ALA A 200 -2.73 2.91 5.07
CA ALA A 200 -2.23 2.08 6.16
C ALA A 200 -3.28 1.96 7.28
N VAL A 201 -3.51 0.75 7.79
CA VAL A 201 -4.51 0.50 8.84
C VAL A 201 -4.04 0.91 10.24
N GLY A 202 -2.73 1.10 10.43
CA GLY A 202 -2.13 1.53 11.70
C GLY A 202 -1.17 0.49 12.29
N ASN A 203 -0.29 0.95 13.19
CA ASN A 203 0.80 0.15 13.77
C ASN A 203 0.65 -0.03 15.31
N GLU A 204 -0.56 0.08 15.85
CA GLU A 204 -0.84 -0.04 17.29
C GLU A 204 -1.71 -1.26 17.63
N GLY A 205 -1.73 -2.28 16.77
CA GLY A 205 -2.55 -3.49 16.89
C GLY A 205 -2.31 -4.30 18.16
N ASP A 206 -1.08 -4.34 18.67
CA ASP A 206 -0.69 -5.03 19.89
C ASP A 206 -0.73 -4.16 21.15
N VAL A 207 -1.18 -2.91 21.01
CA VAL A 207 -1.30 -1.94 22.11
C VAL A 207 -2.77 -1.59 22.36
N MET A 208 -3.38 -0.82 21.46
CA MET A 208 -4.76 -0.32 21.61
C MET A 208 -5.70 -0.81 20.49
N ASN A 209 -5.14 -1.29 19.37
CA ASN A 209 -5.86 -1.65 18.15
C ASN A 209 -6.92 -0.61 17.72
N PRO A 210 -6.57 0.69 17.63
CA PRO A 210 -7.55 1.72 17.33
C PRO A 210 -7.97 1.66 15.85
N VAL A 211 -9.22 2.05 15.56
CA VAL A 211 -9.68 2.19 14.18
C VAL A 211 -9.07 3.46 13.57
N GLY A 212 -8.16 3.28 12.61
CA GLY A 212 -7.45 4.37 11.93
C GLY A 212 -8.14 4.86 10.65
N TYR A 213 -8.09 6.16 10.43
CA TYR A 213 -8.50 6.85 9.21
C TYR A 213 -7.26 7.41 8.47
N PRO A 214 -7.21 7.41 7.13
CA PRO A 214 -8.35 7.20 6.23
C PRO A 214 -8.66 5.75 5.88
N ALA A 215 -7.92 4.74 6.38
CA ALA A 215 -8.20 3.33 6.06
C ALA A 215 -9.64 2.90 6.37
N ALA A 216 -10.22 3.37 7.48
CA ALA A 216 -11.64 3.15 7.82
C ALA A 216 -12.62 4.12 7.12
N THR A 217 -12.19 4.88 6.11
CA THR A 217 -13.08 5.80 5.37
C THR A 217 -13.72 5.07 4.21
N PRO A 218 -15.03 5.26 3.95
CA PRO A 218 -15.66 4.46 2.94
C PRO A 218 -15.06 4.56 1.53
N GLY A 219 -14.71 3.42 0.94
CA GLY A 219 -14.07 3.34 -0.38
C GLY A 219 -12.53 3.40 -0.39
N VAL A 220 -11.87 3.52 0.77
CA VAL A 220 -10.41 3.41 0.89
C VAL A 220 -10.01 1.97 1.14
N ILE A 221 -9.10 1.42 0.33
CA ILE A 221 -8.54 0.09 0.53
C ILE A 221 -7.58 0.12 1.71
N GLY A 222 -7.98 -0.43 2.86
CA GLY A 222 -7.15 -0.54 4.05
C GLY A 222 -6.14 -1.69 3.93
N VAL A 223 -4.87 -1.40 4.16
CA VAL A 223 -3.77 -2.36 4.00
C VAL A 223 -3.07 -2.66 5.32
N GLY A 224 -3.12 -3.93 5.74
CA GLY A 224 -2.37 -4.47 6.87
C GLY A 224 -1.00 -5.06 6.46
N ALA A 225 -0.14 -5.30 7.44
CA ALA A 225 1.23 -5.77 7.21
C ALA A 225 1.40 -7.26 7.52
N ILE A 226 2.15 -7.97 6.67
CA ILE A 226 2.59 -9.35 6.91
C ILE A 226 4.12 -9.47 6.88
N GLY A 227 4.63 -10.50 7.56
CA GLY A 227 6.04 -10.89 7.53
C GLY A 227 6.37 -12.01 6.54
N LYS A 228 7.64 -12.43 6.52
CA LYS A 228 8.17 -13.54 5.71
C LYS A 228 7.44 -14.87 5.93
N ASP A 229 6.88 -15.06 7.12
CA ASP A 229 6.08 -16.23 7.50
C ASP A 229 4.62 -16.16 7.03
N SER A 230 4.27 -15.13 6.24
CA SER A 230 2.92 -14.83 5.75
C SER A 230 1.89 -14.60 6.85
N LYS A 231 2.34 -14.27 8.07
CA LYS A 231 1.46 -13.90 9.19
C LYS A 231 1.35 -12.39 9.30
N VAL A 232 0.16 -11.93 9.70
CA VAL A 232 -0.09 -10.53 10.05
C VAL A 232 0.85 -10.15 11.19
N THR A 233 1.52 -9.01 11.05
CA THR A 233 2.46 -8.52 12.06
C THR A 233 1.67 -8.06 13.30
N LYS A 234 2.30 -8.15 14.48
CA LYS A 234 1.59 -7.87 15.74
C LYS A 234 1.13 -6.43 15.84
N GLU A 235 1.94 -5.52 15.31
CA GLU A 235 1.66 -4.10 15.26
C GLU A 235 0.52 -3.74 14.29
N SER A 236 0.22 -4.58 13.29
CA SER A 236 -0.81 -4.27 12.30
C SER A 236 -2.17 -4.23 12.98
N VAL A 237 -2.83 -3.07 12.90
CA VAL A 237 -4.22 -2.95 13.35
C VAL A 237 -5.10 -3.93 12.57
N THR A 238 -6.04 -4.53 13.28
CA THR A 238 -7.02 -5.50 12.76
C THR A 238 -8.44 -4.96 12.95
N GLY A 239 -9.37 -5.38 12.11
CA GLY A 239 -10.76 -4.96 12.15
C GLY A 239 -11.40 -4.92 10.78
N GLU A 240 -12.65 -4.48 10.71
CA GLU A 240 -13.46 -4.40 9.49
C GLU A 240 -12.87 -3.50 8.38
N GLN A 241 -12.00 -2.56 8.74
CA GLN A 241 -11.29 -1.66 7.84
C GLN A 241 -10.11 -2.30 7.09
N VAL A 242 -9.75 -3.56 7.39
CA VAL A 242 -8.68 -4.27 6.67
C VAL A 242 -9.26 -4.94 5.42
N ASP A 243 -8.78 -4.58 4.23
CA ASP A 243 -9.21 -5.19 2.97
C ASP A 243 -8.15 -6.13 2.39
N LEU A 244 -6.88 -5.74 2.49
CA LEU A 244 -5.77 -6.51 1.95
C LEU A 244 -4.62 -6.48 2.94
N VAL A 245 -3.70 -7.44 2.80
CA VAL A 245 -2.41 -7.36 3.45
C VAL A 245 -1.27 -7.44 2.44
N ALA A 246 -0.11 -6.92 2.82
CA ALA A 246 1.10 -6.96 1.99
C ALA A 246 2.36 -7.04 2.86
N PRO A 247 3.50 -7.49 2.30
CA PRO A 247 4.79 -7.42 2.98
C PRO A 247 5.05 -6.07 3.61
N GLY A 248 5.26 -6.06 4.93
CA GLY A 248 5.49 -4.86 5.70
C GLY A 248 6.41 -5.09 6.89
N LYS A 249 7.22 -6.16 6.89
CA LYS A 249 8.20 -6.45 7.95
C LYS A 249 9.55 -6.76 7.35
N ASP A 250 10.60 -6.24 7.99
CA ASP A 250 11.99 -6.38 7.55
C ASP A 250 12.17 -5.95 6.09
N MET A 251 11.57 -4.80 5.74
CA MET A 251 11.50 -4.28 4.38
C MET A 251 12.75 -3.46 4.08
N VAL A 252 13.51 -3.88 3.07
CA VAL A 252 14.72 -3.17 2.65
C VAL A 252 14.42 -2.28 1.45
N ALA A 253 14.75 -0.99 1.55
CA ALA A 253 14.54 0.00 0.50
C ALA A 253 15.62 1.10 0.51
N ALA A 254 15.70 1.87 -0.58
CA ALA A 254 16.48 3.10 -0.58
C ALA A 254 15.82 4.14 0.34
N CYS A 255 16.63 4.95 1.02
CA CYS A 255 16.18 5.97 1.96
C CYS A 255 17.14 7.18 1.94
N THR A 256 16.81 8.22 2.71
CA THR A 256 17.63 9.43 2.84
C THR A 256 18.72 9.32 3.92
N GLU A 257 18.74 8.24 4.71
CA GLU A 257 19.64 8.09 5.86
C GLU A 257 20.93 7.33 5.52
N GLY A 258 22.01 7.71 6.21
CA GLY A 258 23.23 6.89 6.34
C GLY A 258 23.80 6.36 5.02
N SER A 259 23.76 5.03 4.87
CA SER A 259 24.24 4.29 3.68
C SER A 259 23.36 4.46 2.44
N GLY A 260 22.22 5.16 2.54
CA GLY A 260 21.21 5.28 1.49
C GLY A 260 20.29 4.06 1.37
N VAL A 261 20.38 3.12 2.31
CA VAL A 261 19.57 1.88 2.36
C VAL A 261 19.12 1.65 3.80
N CYS A 262 17.83 1.47 3.99
CA CYS A 262 17.20 1.30 5.30
C CYS A 262 16.38 0.03 5.35
N THR A 263 16.23 -0.51 6.58
CA THR A 263 15.27 -1.56 6.89
C THR A 263 14.13 -0.97 7.71
N SER A 264 12.90 -1.11 7.23
CA SER A 264 11.69 -0.60 7.87
C SER A 264 10.68 -1.72 8.15
N HIS A 265 9.64 -1.37 8.91
CA HIS A 265 8.47 -2.22 9.13
C HIS A 265 7.24 -1.35 9.40
N GLY A 266 6.07 -1.89 9.12
CA GLY A 266 4.78 -1.27 9.38
C GLY A 266 3.79 -1.42 8.23
N THR A 267 2.56 -1.01 8.51
CA THR A 267 1.45 -0.96 7.54
C THR A 267 1.67 0.10 6.45
N SER A 268 2.53 1.09 6.71
CA SER A 268 3.05 2.03 5.69
C SER A 268 3.70 1.29 4.52
N ASP A 269 4.68 0.43 4.81
CA ASP A 269 5.43 -0.34 3.83
C ASP A 269 4.50 -1.27 3.04
N ALA A 270 3.56 -1.91 3.74
CA ALA A 270 2.55 -2.76 3.13
C ALA A 270 1.65 -1.98 2.15
N THR A 271 1.24 -0.76 2.53
CA THR A 271 0.43 0.13 1.67
C THR A 271 1.18 0.53 0.40
N ALA A 272 2.48 0.81 0.50
CA ALA A 272 3.34 1.07 -0.65
C ALA A 272 3.39 -0.14 -1.61
N ILE A 273 3.56 -1.34 -1.06
CA ILE A 273 3.60 -2.59 -1.84
C ILE A 273 2.24 -2.91 -2.50
N ALA A 274 1.12 -2.66 -1.81
CA ALA A 274 -0.22 -2.81 -2.39
C ALA A 274 -0.46 -1.80 -3.53
N SER A 275 -0.06 -0.54 -3.33
CA SER A 275 -0.13 0.50 -4.36
C SER A 275 0.70 0.13 -5.59
N ALA A 276 1.91 -0.39 -5.40
CA ALA A 276 2.75 -0.85 -6.49
C ALA A 276 2.17 -2.08 -7.21
N SER A 277 1.54 -3.00 -6.47
CA SER A 277 0.82 -4.14 -7.06
C SER A 277 -0.31 -3.68 -7.97
N ALA A 278 -1.09 -2.67 -7.55
CA ALA A 278 -2.13 -2.06 -8.37
C ALA A 278 -1.53 -1.38 -9.62
N ALA A 279 -0.38 -0.71 -9.49
CA ALA A 279 0.30 -0.06 -10.61
C ALA A 279 0.77 -1.06 -11.68
N LEU A 280 1.28 -2.22 -11.26
CA LEU A 280 1.65 -3.31 -12.18
C LEU A 280 0.44 -3.78 -13.00
N ILE A 281 -0.69 -4.04 -12.33
CA ILE A 281 -1.92 -4.52 -12.97
C ILE A 281 -2.48 -3.46 -13.92
N TRP A 282 -2.58 -2.21 -13.47
CA TRP A 282 -3.17 -1.13 -14.25
C TRP A 282 -2.29 -0.71 -15.44
N SER A 283 -0.97 -0.87 -15.36
CA SER A 283 -0.07 -0.72 -16.53
C SER A 283 -0.37 -1.77 -17.59
N LYS A 284 -0.60 -3.03 -17.17
CA LYS A 284 -0.93 -4.13 -18.09
C LYS A 284 -2.32 -4.00 -18.71
N HIS A 285 -3.26 -3.40 -17.98
CA HIS A 285 -4.65 -3.21 -18.36
C HIS A 285 -5.04 -1.72 -18.30
N PRO A 286 -4.50 -0.88 -19.20
CA PRO A 286 -4.64 0.57 -19.11
C PRO A 286 -6.07 1.08 -19.33
N ASP A 287 -6.94 0.25 -19.90
CA ASP A 287 -8.36 0.48 -20.19
C ASP A 287 -9.31 0.11 -19.04
N TRP A 288 -8.79 -0.49 -17.97
CA TRP A 288 -9.60 -0.82 -16.79
C TRP A 288 -9.85 0.40 -15.90
N THR A 289 -10.97 0.34 -15.17
CA THR A 289 -11.31 1.30 -14.10
C THR A 289 -10.68 0.91 -12.77
N ALA A 290 -10.71 1.84 -11.80
CA ALA A 290 -10.30 1.57 -10.42
C ALA A 290 -11.04 0.36 -9.84
N ASN A 291 -12.37 0.28 -10.02
CA ASN A 291 -13.17 -0.84 -9.53
C ASN A 291 -12.73 -2.19 -10.11
N GLN A 292 -12.34 -2.23 -11.39
CA GLN A 292 -11.87 -3.46 -12.03
C GLN A 292 -10.52 -3.90 -11.48
N VAL A 293 -9.58 -2.97 -11.31
CA VAL A 293 -8.28 -3.25 -10.67
C VAL A 293 -8.48 -3.73 -9.24
N THR A 294 -9.36 -3.10 -8.45
CA THR A 294 -9.69 -3.56 -7.09
C THR A 294 -10.27 -4.97 -7.09
N ARG A 295 -11.18 -5.29 -8.03
CA ARG A 295 -11.79 -6.62 -8.10
C ARG A 295 -10.75 -7.70 -8.36
N VAL A 296 -9.80 -7.43 -9.25
CA VAL A 296 -8.71 -8.37 -9.55
C VAL A 296 -7.76 -8.50 -8.36
N LEU A 297 -7.40 -7.40 -7.69
CA LEU A 297 -6.57 -7.47 -6.47
C LEU A 297 -7.21 -8.34 -5.38
N VAL A 298 -8.51 -8.16 -5.13
CA VAL A 298 -9.26 -8.89 -4.11
C VAL A 298 -9.45 -10.36 -4.49
N SER A 299 -9.92 -10.64 -5.71
CA SER A 299 -10.23 -12.01 -6.14
C SER A 299 -8.99 -12.90 -6.32
N THR A 300 -7.81 -12.31 -6.50
CA THR A 300 -6.54 -13.05 -6.62
C THR A 300 -5.71 -13.07 -5.33
N ALA A 301 -6.19 -12.44 -4.26
CA ALA A 301 -5.51 -12.38 -2.98
C ALA A 301 -5.25 -13.77 -2.36
N GLY A 302 -4.16 -13.89 -1.59
CA GLY A 302 -3.66 -15.16 -1.03
C GLY A 302 -4.35 -15.69 0.22
N GLY A 303 -5.55 -15.19 0.56
CA GLY A 303 -6.24 -15.49 1.82
C GLY A 303 -6.81 -16.91 1.94
N ALA A 304 -7.26 -17.26 3.15
CA ALA A 304 -7.93 -18.52 3.46
C ALA A 304 -9.22 -18.64 2.63
N GLN A 305 -9.25 -19.61 1.71
CA GLN A 305 -10.34 -19.87 0.76
C GLN A 305 -10.59 -18.78 -0.29
N SER A 306 -9.76 -18.76 -1.34
CA SER A 306 -10.12 -18.23 -2.67
C SER A 306 -10.50 -16.74 -2.78
N GLY A 307 -10.12 -15.90 -1.81
CA GLY A 307 -10.51 -14.47 -1.78
C GLY A 307 -12.02 -14.25 -1.56
N LYS A 308 -12.77 -15.29 -1.18
CA LYS A 308 -14.22 -15.24 -0.97
C LYS A 308 -14.62 -14.90 0.45
N GLU A 309 -13.76 -15.18 1.43
CA GLU A 309 -14.01 -14.91 2.83
C GLU A 309 -12.98 -13.91 3.35
N ARG A 310 -13.49 -12.77 3.83
CA ARG A 310 -12.70 -11.70 4.45
C ARG A 310 -12.51 -12.00 5.94
N THR A 311 -11.34 -11.74 6.50
CA THR A 311 -11.09 -11.75 7.95
C THR A 311 -10.69 -10.37 8.46
N ASP A 312 -10.87 -10.11 9.76
CA ASP A 312 -10.46 -8.84 10.37
C ASP A 312 -8.93 -8.68 10.47
N GLU A 313 -8.20 -9.79 10.48
CA GLU A 313 -6.73 -9.77 10.50
C GLU A 313 -6.15 -9.54 9.10
N GLY A 314 -6.62 -10.30 8.11
CA GLY A 314 -5.99 -10.41 6.79
C GLY A 314 -6.77 -9.76 5.64
N GLY A 315 -7.96 -9.22 5.91
CA GLY A 315 -8.91 -8.81 4.88
C GLY A 315 -9.23 -9.98 3.94
N TYR A 316 -9.26 -9.74 2.64
CA TYR A 316 -9.36 -10.75 1.58
C TYR A 316 -8.05 -11.53 1.36
N GLY A 317 -6.96 -11.09 1.98
CA GLY A 317 -5.67 -11.77 2.01
C GLY A 317 -4.53 -10.96 1.40
N ALA A 318 -3.39 -11.64 1.24
CA ALA A 318 -2.17 -11.01 0.74
C ALA A 318 -2.26 -10.63 -0.75
N VAL A 319 -1.80 -9.45 -1.13
CA VAL A 319 -1.69 -9.06 -2.55
C VAL A 319 -0.80 -10.03 -3.32
N ARG A 320 -1.26 -10.46 -4.51
CA ARG A 320 -0.54 -11.42 -5.38
C ARG A 320 -0.50 -10.94 -6.83
N PRO A 321 0.19 -9.82 -7.11
CA PRO A 321 0.26 -9.26 -8.47
C PRO A 321 0.71 -10.26 -9.53
N ARG A 322 1.53 -11.27 -9.18
CA ARG A 322 1.91 -12.35 -10.12
C ARG A 322 0.71 -13.09 -10.67
N ILE A 323 -0.22 -13.46 -9.78
CA ILE A 323 -1.44 -14.18 -10.17
C ILE A 323 -2.37 -13.24 -10.94
N ALA A 324 -2.56 -12.02 -10.45
CA ALA A 324 -3.36 -11.00 -11.13
C ALA A 324 -2.88 -10.69 -12.56
N LEU A 325 -1.57 -10.67 -12.80
CA LEU A 325 -1.00 -10.41 -14.12
C LEU A 325 -1.10 -11.61 -15.08
N ALA A 326 -1.05 -12.84 -14.55
CA ALA A 326 -1.10 -14.06 -15.34
C ALA A 326 -2.54 -14.51 -15.63
N GLU A 327 -3.38 -14.47 -14.61
CA GLU A 327 -4.75 -14.99 -14.58
C GLU A 327 -5.66 -14.01 -13.83
N PRO A 328 -5.94 -12.81 -14.40
CA PRO A 328 -6.73 -11.79 -13.72
C PRO A 328 -8.18 -12.18 -13.44
N GLY A 329 -8.69 -13.23 -14.09
CA GLY A 329 -10.11 -13.57 -14.05
C GLY A 329 -10.98 -12.53 -14.75
N ASP A 330 -12.25 -12.48 -14.37
CA ASP A 330 -13.19 -11.45 -14.86
C ASP A 330 -13.06 -10.18 -14.00
N PRO A 331 -12.62 -9.04 -14.59
CA PRO A 331 -12.55 -7.77 -13.86
C PRO A 331 -13.94 -7.22 -13.51
N GLY A 332 -15.02 -7.80 -14.05
CA GLY A 332 -16.42 -7.49 -13.78
C GLY A 332 -16.85 -6.10 -14.25
N ASP A 333 -18.05 -5.66 -13.81
CA ASP A 333 -18.62 -4.37 -14.19
C ASP A 333 -17.73 -3.20 -13.69
N PRO A 334 -17.32 -2.26 -14.57
CA PRO A 334 -16.51 -1.10 -14.22
C PRO A 334 -17.17 -0.12 -13.23
N LYS A 335 -18.50 -0.14 -13.10
CA LYS A 335 -19.26 0.77 -12.23
C LYS A 335 -19.55 0.20 -10.84
N THR A 336 -19.32 -1.10 -10.65
CA THR A 336 -19.64 -1.76 -9.38
C THR A 336 -18.43 -1.81 -8.48
N ASN A 337 -18.50 -1.19 -7.30
CA ASN A 337 -17.48 -1.30 -6.26
C ASN A 337 -17.40 -2.77 -5.76
N PRO A 338 -16.24 -3.44 -5.87
CA PRO A 338 -16.10 -4.84 -5.47
C PRO A 338 -15.90 -5.07 -3.97
N LEU A 339 -15.75 -4.03 -3.15
CA LEU A 339 -15.55 -4.17 -1.70
C LEU A 339 -16.90 -4.09 -0.96
N PRO A 340 -17.43 -5.20 -0.43
CA PRO A 340 -18.55 -5.16 0.50
C PRO A 340 -18.07 -4.83 1.93
N GLY A 341 -18.79 -3.94 2.62
CA GLY A 341 -18.53 -3.64 4.04
C GLY A 341 -19.23 -2.36 4.52
N PRO A 342 -19.33 -2.14 5.84
CA PRO A 342 -19.92 -0.91 6.40
C PRO A 342 -19.15 0.34 5.96
N TYR A 343 -17.88 0.17 5.61
CA TYR A 343 -17.04 1.19 4.98
C TYR A 343 -17.17 1.22 3.44
N TYR A 344 -18.23 0.70 2.84
CA TYR A 344 -18.38 0.70 1.38
C TYR A 344 -19.82 0.82 0.90
N GLU A 345 -20.80 0.62 1.79
CA GLU A 345 -22.22 0.86 1.50
C GLU A 345 -22.53 2.37 1.46
N GLY A 346 -22.37 2.97 0.28
CA GLY A 346 -22.69 4.36 0.03
C GLY A 346 -23.31 4.58 -1.34
N ASP A 347 -24.34 3.81 -1.71
CA ASP A 347 -25.32 4.16 -2.78
C ASP A 347 -26.50 3.15 -2.87
N LYS A 348 -27.17 2.86 -1.75
CA LYS A 348 -28.55 2.33 -1.78
C LYS A 348 -29.57 3.47 -1.64
N SER A 349 -29.50 4.47 -2.51
CA SER A 349 -30.59 5.44 -2.67
C SER A 349 -30.74 5.88 -4.13
N GLY A 350 -30.98 4.90 -4.99
CA GLY A 350 -31.47 5.10 -6.35
C GLY A 350 -32.69 4.21 -6.58
N GLY A 351 -33.90 4.76 -6.38
CA GLY A 351 -35.15 4.16 -6.86
C GLY A 351 -36.21 3.88 -5.80
N ALA A 352 -37.03 4.91 -5.51
CA ALA A 352 -38.51 4.88 -5.51
C ALA A 352 -39.03 5.98 -4.57
N GLU A 353 -39.07 7.23 -5.07
CA GLU A 353 -40.00 8.21 -4.53
C GLU A 353 -41.42 7.65 -4.72
N LYS A 354 -42.08 7.31 -3.61
CA LYS A 354 -43.54 7.27 -3.60
C LYS A 354 -44.03 8.71 -3.62
N GLU A 355 -44.48 9.16 -4.79
CA GLU A 355 -45.38 10.31 -4.90
C GLU A 355 -46.57 10.09 -3.96
N ASN A 356 -46.61 10.84 -2.86
CA ASN A 356 -47.84 11.12 -2.14
C ASN A 356 -48.17 12.59 -2.39
N GLY A 357 -48.84 12.84 -3.52
CA GLY A 357 -49.46 14.12 -3.81
C GLY A 357 -50.53 14.44 -2.77
N LYS A 358 -50.29 15.45 -1.94
CA LYS A 358 -51.33 16.16 -1.19
C LYS A 358 -52.00 17.15 -2.14
N GLY A 359 -53.21 16.82 -2.60
CA GLY A 359 -54.16 17.77 -3.19
C GLY A 359 -55.38 17.87 -2.28
N SER A 360 -55.68 19.08 -1.81
CA SER A 360 -56.85 19.42 -1.00
C SER A 360 -58.14 19.39 -1.81
N GLY A 361 -59.27 19.14 -1.15
CA GLY A 361 -60.60 19.37 -1.74
C GLY A 361 -61.71 18.72 -0.93
N ALA A 362 -62.57 19.56 -0.35
CA ALA A 362 -63.75 19.22 0.44
C ALA A 362 -64.80 18.42 -0.38
N ASP A 363 -65.58 17.56 0.28
CA ASP A 363 -66.98 17.86 0.61
C ASP A 363 -67.73 16.65 1.20
N GLN A 364 -68.77 16.99 1.97
CA GLN A 364 -69.64 16.13 2.76
C GLN A 364 -70.63 15.29 1.91
N ALA A 365 -70.95 14.08 2.40
CA ALA A 365 -72.29 13.48 2.44
C ALA A 365 -72.17 12.10 3.15
N ALA A 366 -72.60 11.90 4.39
CA ALA A 366 -73.96 11.79 4.93
C ALA A 366 -74.69 10.47 4.60
N ALA A 367 -75.05 9.76 5.68
CA ALA A 367 -76.17 8.81 5.86
C ALA A 367 -76.08 7.45 5.11
N ALA A 368 -76.59 6.33 5.62
CA ALA A 368 -77.14 5.88 6.88
C ALA A 368 -77.45 4.36 6.74
N SER A 369 -77.62 3.68 7.89
CA SER A 369 -78.36 2.41 8.12
C SER A 369 -77.92 1.16 7.34
N GLY A 370 -77.93 -0.07 7.88
CA GLY A 370 -78.42 -0.65 9.13
C GLY A 370 -78.46 -2.17 8.93
N GLY A 371 -78.60 -2.94 10.02
CA GLY A 371 -79.10 -4.32 9.95
C GLY A 371 -78.13 -5.43 10.34
N ASP A 372 -78.14 -5.73 11.64
CA ASP A 372 -78.21 -7.05 12.30
C ASP A 372 -77.85 -8.36 11.55
N GLY A 373 -77.14 -9.20 12.30
CA GLY A 373 -77.61 -10.55 12.62
C GLY A 373 -76.82 -11.72 12.04
N GLY A 374 -76.40 -12.66 12.91
CA GLY A 374 -76.25 -14.06 12.51
C GLY A 374 -75.01 -14.80 13.02
N THR A 375 -75.16 -15.42 14.19
CA THR A 375 -74.35 -16.51 14.74
C THR A 375 -74.35 -17.78 13.87
N SER A 376 -73.22 -18.50 13.82
CA SER A 376 -73.12 -19.97 13.56
C SER A 376 -71.66 -20.44 13.73
N THR A 377 -71.22 -20.98 14.88
CA THR A 377 -71.09 -22.42 15.23
C THR A 377 -70.66 -23.40 14.12
N GLY A 378 -69.64 -24.23 14.42
CA GLY A 378 -69.29 -25.50 13.75
C GLY A 378 -67.82 -25.58 13.32
N GLN A 379 -66.87 -25.91 14.19
CA GLN A 379 -66.27 -27.24 14.42
C GLN A 379 -65.60 -27.93 13.20
N TRP A 380 -64.36 -28.39 13.46
CA TRP A 380 -63.66 -29.66 13.09
C TRP A 380 -62.23 -29.39 12.56
N VAL A 381 -61.19 -29.62 13.39
CA VAL A 381 -60.32 -30.83 13.46
C VAL A 381 -59.45 -30.99 12.20
N GLY A 382 -58.12 -31.20 12.26
CA GLY A 382 -57.20 -31.41 13.38
C GLY A 382 -55.80 -31.79 12.89
N TYR A 383 -54.89 -31.97 13.86
CA TYR A 383 -53.67 -32.80 13.89
C TYR A 383 -52.65 -32.73 12.72
N GLY A 384 -51.34 -32.63 12.94
CA GLY A 384 -50.58 -32.76 14.18
C GLY A 384 -49.07 -32.83 13.93
N VAL A 385 -48.32 -32.66 15.02
CA VAL A 385 -47.10 -33.38 15.49
C VAL A 385 -45.95 -33.47 14.47
N GLY A 386 -44.77 -32.90 14.71
CA GLY A 386 -43.82 -33.11 15.83
C GLY A 386 -42.53 -33.66 15.18
N GLY A 387 -41.32 -33.15 15.42
CA GLY A 387 -40.70 -32.85 16.70
C GLY A 387 -39.70 -33.96 17.02
N VAL A 388 -38.40 -33.67 16.88
CA VAL A 388 -37.36 -33.93 17.89
C VAL A 388 -36.38 -32.78 17.82
#